data_AF-A0A7W0X0J3-F1
#
_entry.id   AF-A0A7W0X0J3-F1
#
_cell.length_a   1.000
_cell.length_b   1.000
_cell.length_c   1.000
_cell.angle_alpha   90.00
_cell.angle_beta   90.00
_cell.angle_gamma   90.00
#
_symmetry.space_group_name_H-M   'P 1'
#
loop_
_entity.id
_entity.type
_entity.pdbx_description
1 polymer ?
#
loop_
_entity_poly.entity_id
_entity_poly.type
_entity_poly.pdbx_seq_one_letter_code
_entity_poly.pdbx_strand_id
1 'polypeptide(L)'
;MPVRFGNESNESNESNESNESNESNESNESNSVAGLNAYSGRRTSTLLAQALFSTQGELLRGIDGYGAPFLGHRELDINKALLRWAPDVRARLYQFQLASALHMPHVKKRENKITLWRRTQVTAPVGGNIRATYKPLVTLARPRYDYRGAAHPAPTGAPGFKLEYELLKVVEKSALRPDRTAEILSQVAAPYAFFAAVLNLQTGRRRRTFELMSTAMTFGSVAGQQFKHAFRVLRPADRSPLIQPMLATPGHSSYPAGHAAQ
;
A
#
# COMPACT_ATOMS: atom_id res chain seq x y z
N MET A 1 15.71 -4.87 46.56
CA MET A 1 16.24 -4.00 45.50
C MET A 1 15.68 -4.46 44.17
N PRO A 2 15.02 -3.61 43.38
CA PRO A 2 14.46 -3.98 42.09
C PRO A 2 15.53 -3.79 41.00
N VAL A 3 15.71 -4.78 40.13
CA VAL A 3 16.47 -4.61 38.89
C VAL A 3 15.45 -4.38 37.77
N ARG A 4 15.37 -3.13 37.32
CA ARG A 4 14.71 -2.73 36.08
C ARG A 4 15.64 -3.11 34.93
N PHE A 5 15.15 -3.92 33.99
CA PHE A 5 15.66 -3.91 32.63
C PHE A 5 14.63 -3.21 31.76
N GLY A 6 14.87 -1.92 31.51
CA GLY A 6 14.45 -1.33 30.26
C GLY A 6 15.39 -1.86 29.19
N ASN A 7 14.84 -2.34 28.08
CA ASN A 7 15.53 -2.21 26.82
C ASN A 7 14.50 -1.94 25.73
N GLU A 8 14.48 -0.68 25.32
CA GLU A 8 13.97 -0.23 24.05
C GLU A 8 14.75 -0.96 22.94
N SER A 9 14.05 -1.61 22.03
CA SER A 9 14.55 -1.87 20.68
C SER A 9 13.35 -2.15 19.78
N ASN A 10 13.00 -1.16 18.96
CA ASN A 10 13.42 -1.13 17.56
C ASN A 10 12.35 -1.78 16.69
N GLU A 11 11.16 -1.17 16.65
CA GLU A 11 10.24 -1.41 15.55
C GLU A 11 10.78 -0.68 14.34
N SER A 12 11.37 -1.49 13.47
CA SER A 12 11.95 -1.15 12.18
C SER A 12 11.02 -0.28 11.34
N ASN A 13 11.51 0.94 11.09
CA ASN A 13 11.40 1.70 9.84
C ASN A 13 10.86 0.87 8.66
N GLU A 14 9.57 1.00 8.33
CA GLU A 14 9.06 0.61 7.02
C GLU A 14 9.59 1.61 6.00
N SER A 15 10.74 1.26 5.43
CA SER A 15 11.33 1.88 4.25
C SER A 15 10.38 1.72 3.07
N ASN A 16 9.57 2.74 2.82
CA ASN A 16 8.91 2.91 1.54
C ASN A 16 9.88 3.65 0.59
N GLU A 17 11.02 3.01 0.33
CA GLU A 17 11.97 3.41 -0.71
C GLU A 17 12.37 2.17 -1.49
N SER A 18 11.70 1.94 -2.62
CA SER A 18 12.32 1.48 -3.87
C SER A 18 11.23 0.95 -4.80
N ASN A 19 10.84 1.75 -5.79
CA ASN A 19 10.41 1.20 -7.07
C ASN A 19 10.67 2.23 -8.17
N GLU A 20 11.94 2.43 -8.47
CA GLU A 20 12.34 2.84 -9.80
C GLU A 20 13.38 1.84 -10.29
N SER A 21 12.92 0.98 -11.19
CA SER A 21 13.75 0.04 -11.92
C SER A 21 14.76 0.80 -12.77
N ASN A 22 16.00 0.31 -12.69
CA ASN A 22 17.12 0.57 -13.57
C ASN A 22 16.68 0.81 -15.03
N GLU A 23 16.97 2.02 -15.53
CA GLU A 23 17.46 2.16 -16.89
C GLU A 23 18.99 2.28 -16.84
N SER A 24 19.61 1.49 -17.70
CA SER A 24 21.02 1.18 -17.89
C SER A 24 22.03 2.34 -17.80
N ASN A 25 23.01 2.12 -16.93
CA ASN A 25 24.48 2.22 -17.07
C ASN A 25 25.19 3.49 -17.58
N GLU A 26 26.13 3.92 -16.71
CA GLU A 26 27.54 4.22 -16.98
C GLU A 26 28.00 5.64 -17.40
N SER A 27 27.32 6.69 -16.92
CA SER A 27 27.92 8.05 -16.94
C SER A 27 27.63 8.91 -15.68
N ASN A 28 27.10 8.33 -14.61
CA ASN A 28 26.25 9.07 -13.66
C ASN A 28 26.82 9.39 -12.26
N GLU A 29 28.11 9.18 -11.98
CA GLU A 29 28.64 9.68 -10.70
C GLU A 29 28.62 11.22 -10.65
N SER A 30 28.84 11.92 -11.76
CA SER A 30 28.70 13.39 -11.84
C SER A 30 27.23 13.86 -11.76
N ASN A 31 26.31 13.13 -12.40
CA ASN A 31 24.86 13.39 -12.29
C ASN A 31 24.28 13.09 -10.91
N SER A 32 24.99 12.32 -10.08
CA SER A 32 24.59 12.05 -8.69
C SER A 32 24.81 13.27 -7.79
N VAL A 33 25.78 14.13 -8.12
CA VAL A 33 26.16 15.30 -7.33
C VAL A 33 25.59 16.59 -7.91
N ALA A 34 25.38 16.71 -9.24
CA ALA A 34 24.94 17.96 -9.87
C ALA A 34 23.76 17.83 -10.86
N GLY A 35 23.19 16.63 -11.04
CA GLY A 35 22.11 16.37 -11.99
C GLY A 35 20.70 16.65 -11.44
N LEU A 36 19.67 16.41 -12.26
CA LEU A 36 18.26 16.62 -11.89
C LEU A 36 17.87 15.87 -10.61
N ASN A 37 18.44 14.69 -10.37
CA ASN A 37 18.22 13.91 -9.16
C ASN A 37 18.80 14.56 -7.91
N ALA A 38 19.96 15.24 -8.03
CA ALA A 38 20.55 16.01 -6.96
C ALA A 38 19.71 17.25 -6.65
N TYR A 39 19.24 17.94 -7.70
CA TYR A 39 18.39 19.12 -7.58
C TYR A 39 16.99 18.80 -7.02
N SER A 40 16.39 17.68 -7.43
CA SER A 40 15.07 17.25 -6.97
C SER A 40 15.09 16.66 -5.54
N GLY A 41 16.25 16.64 -4.87
CA GLY A 41 16.42 16.06 -3.53
C GLY A 41 16.37 14.53 -3.49
N ARG A 42 16.32 13.87 -4.65
CA ARG A 42 16.32 12.40 -4.75
C ARG A 42 17.69 11.80 -4.43
N ARG A 43 18.75 12.60 -4.58
CA ARG A 43 20.08 12.37 -4.02
C ARG A 43 20.52 13.63 -3.30
N THR A 44 21.00 13.50 -2.08
CA THR A 44 21.53 14.64 -1.32
C THR A 44 22.91 15.00 -1.83
N SER A 45 23.10 16.25 -2.26
CA SER A 45 24.40 16.79 -2.68
C SER A 45 24.67 18.11 -1.98
N THR A 46 25.59 18.08 -1.01
CA THR A 46 26.05 19.27 -0.31
C THR A 46 26.81 20.21 -1.23
N LEU A 47 27.53 19.67 -2.22
CA LEU A 47 28.26 20.44 -3.22
C LEU A 47 27.33 21.24 -4.14
N LEU A 48 26.22 20.65 -4.58
CA LEU A 48 25.22 21.38 -5.38
C LEU A 48 24.56 22.49 -4.56
N ALA A 49 24.19 22.20 -3.31
CA ALA A 49 23.65 23.22 -2.42
C ALA A 49 24.64 24.38 -2.22
N GLN A 50 25.90 24.07 -1.95
CA GLN A 50 26.97 25.07 -1.79
C GLN A 50 27.22 25.86 -3.08
N ALA A 51 27.22 25.20 -4.24
CA ALA A 51 27.37 25.85 -5.54
C ALA A 51 26.22 26.84 -5.80
N LEU A 52 24.97 26.44 -5.54
CA LEU A 52 23.81 27.32 -5.69
C LEU A 52 23.88 28.53 -4.75
N PHE A 53 24.26 28.33 -3.48
CA PHE A 53 24.41 29.43 -2.53
C PHE A 53 25.53 30.40 -2.91
N SER A 54 26.71 29.88 -3.27
CA SER A 54 27.87 30.71 -3.60
C SER A 54 27.76 31.45 -4.93
N THR A 55 26.92 30.95 -5.85
CA THR A 55 26.70 31.57 -7.17
C THR A 55 25.37 32.34 -7.28
N GLN A 56 24.52 32.33 -6.23
CA GLN A 56 23.21 32.95 -6.25
C GLN A 56 23.24 34.43 -6.69
N GLY A 57 24.21 35.21 -6.20
CA GLY A 57 24.35 36.62 -6.55
C GLY A 57 24.63 36.86 -8.04
N GLU A 58 25.36 35.95 -8.67
CA GLU A 58 25.63 35.98 -10.12
C GLU A 58 24.40 35.52 -10.92
N LEU A 59 23.73 34.46 -10.45
CA LEU A 59 22.51 33.91 -11.07
C LEU A 59 21.35 34.91 -11.06
N LEU A 60 21.26 35.76 -10.04
CA LEU A 60 20.20 36.74 -9.85
C LEU A 60 20.63 38.16 -10.27
N ARG A 61 21.79 38.34 -10.89
CA ARG A 61 22.29 39.66 -11.31
C ARG A 61 21.24 40.35 -12.21
N GLY A 62 20.88 41.58 -11.83
CA GLY A 62 19.89 42.39 -12.55
C GLY A 62 18.44 42.19 -12.09
N ILE A 63 18.20 41.35 -11.07
CA ILE A 63 16.92 41.29 -10.37
C ILE A 63 17.04 42.13 -9.09
N ASP A 64 16.46 43.32 -9.09
CA ASP A 64 16.45 44.21 -7.93
C ASP A 64 15.37 43.80 -6.92
N GLY A 65 15.69 43.84 -5.63
CA GLY A 65 14.76 43.51 -4.54
C GLY A 65 14.19 42.09 -4.64
N TYR A 66 12.86 41.96 -4.59
CA TYR A 66 12.15 40.68 -4.79
C TYR A 66 11.79 40.41 -6.27
N GLY A 67 12.32 41.21 -7.21
CA GLY A 67 11.89 41.21 -8.60
C GLY A 67 10.45 41.68 -8.75
N ALA A 68 9.68 41.00 -9.61
CA ALA A 68 8.25 41.24 -9.82
C ALA A 68 7.41 40.10 -9.20
N PRO A 69 7.24 40.05 -7.87
CA PRO A 69 6.46 39.01 -7.23
C PRO A 69 5.01 39.08 -7.72
N PHE A 70 4.41 37.90 -7.96
CA PHE A 70 2.99 37.84 -8.25
C PHE A 70 2.20 38.13 -6.97
N LEU A 71 1.59 39.31 -6.89
CA LEU A 71 0.81 39.75 -5.73
C LEU A 71 -0.69 39.41 -5.81
N GLY A 72 -1.13 38.80 -6.91
CA GLY A 72 -2.53 38.44 -7.13
C GLY A 72 -2.95 37.12 -6.47
N HIS A 73 -4.25 36.84 -6.49
CA HIS A 73 -4.77 35.51 -6.15
C HIS A 73 -4.62 34.56 -7.33
N ARG A 74 -3.86 33.49 -7.15
CA ARG A 74 -3.72 32.43 -8.17
C ARG A 74 -4.72 31.33 -7.86
N GLU A 75 -5.96 31.49 -8.31
CA GLU A 75 -6.94 30.41 -8.22
C GLU A 75 -6.67 29.39 -9.32
N LEU A 76 -6.26 28.19 -8.92
CA LEU A 76 -6.23 27.04 -9.80
C LEU A 76 -7.46 26.19 -9.53
N ASP A 77 -8.20 25.91 -10.59
CA ASP A 77 -9.19 24.83 -10.58
C ASP A 77 -8.56 23.55 -10.01
N ILE A 78 -9.30 22.86 -9.15
CA ILE A 78 -8.79 21.70 -8.39
C ILE A 78 -8.34 20.56 -9.31
N ASN A 79 -9.01 20.37 -10.46
CA ASN A 79 -8.63 19.32 -11.41
C ASN A 79 -7.38 19.73 -12.18
N LYS A 80 -7.23 21.02 -12.52
CA LYS A 80 -5.99 21.56 -13.09
C LYS A 80 -4.82 21.51 -12.10
N ALA A 81 -5.07 21.64 -10.80
CA ALA A 81 -4.06 21.52 -9.76
C ALA A 81 -3.52 20.08 -9.66
N LEU A 82 -4.41 19.08 -9.68
CA LEU A 82 -4.03 17.65 -9.69
C LEU A 82 -3.03 17.30 -10.81
N LEU A 83 -3.21 17.88 -12.00
CA LEU A 83 -2.32 17.66 -13.14
C LEU A 83 -0.89 18.20 -12.93
N ARG A 84 -0.72 19.18 -12.04
CA ARG A 84 0.57 19.82 -11.76
C ARG A 84 1.31 19.21 -10.57
N TRP A 85 0.60 18.56 -9.66
CA TRP A 85 1.22 17.97 -8.48
C TRP A 85 2.17 16.83 -8.83
N ALA A 86 3.09 16.53 -7.92
CA ALA A 86 3.95 15.37 -8.07
C ALA A 86 3.13 14.06 -7.94
N PRO A 87 3.58 12.94 -8.53
CA PRO A 87 2.85 11.67 -8.49
C PRO A 87 2.55 11.16 -7.06
N ASP A 88 3.49 11.32 -6.13
CA ASP A 88 3.34 10.93 -4.73
C ASP A 88 2.26 11.75 -4.00
N VAL A 89 2.19 13.05 -4.28
CA VAL A 89 1.14 13.94 -3.75
C VAL A 89 -0.23 13.49 -4.27
N ARG A 90 -0.36 13.21 -5.57
CA ARG A 90 -1.60 12.65 -6.14
C ARG A 90 -1.98 11.32 -5.48
N ALA A 91 -1.03 10.41 -5.31
CA ALA A 91 -1.28 9.10 -4.70
C ALA A 91 -1.85 9.22 -3.29
N ARG A 92 -1.30 10.11 -2.45
CA ARG A 92 -1.82 10.37 -1.09
C ARG A 92 -3.25 10.91 -1.11
N LEU A 93 -3.56 11.81 -2.05
CA LEU A 93 -4.92 12.35 -2.19
C LEU A 93 -5.91 11.28 -2.63
N TYR A 94 -5.54 10.44 -3.61
CA TYR A 94 -6.38 9.31 -4.02
C TYR A 94 -6.61 8.33 -2.88
N GLN A 95 -5.55 8.00 -2.14
CA GLN A 95 -5.64 7.12 -0.97
C GLN A 95 -6.58 7.70 0.09
N PHE A 96 -6.44 8.99 0.44
CA PHE A 96 -7.32 9.63 1.39
C PHE A 96 -8.79 9.59 0.93
N GLN A 97 -9.06 9.95 -0.32
CA GLN A 97 -10.42 9.96 -0.85
C GLN A 97 -11.07 8.57 -0.85
N LEU A 98 -10.31 7.55 -1.27
CA LEU A 98 -10.81 6.18 -1.33
C LEU A 98 -10.95 5.55 0.05
N ALA A 99 -9.94 5.67 0.91
CA ALA A 99 -9.93 5.06 2.23
C ALA A 99 -10.91 5.75 3.19
N SER A 100 -10.99 7.08 3.18
CA SER A 100 -11.91 7.82 4.06
C SER A 100 -13.38 7.56 3.74
N ALA A 101 -13.69 7.08 2.52
CA ALA A 101 -15.02 6.68 2.13
C ALA A 101 -15.40 5.27 2.60
N LEU A 102 -14.45 4.47 3.09
CA LEU A 102 -14.72 3.13 3.60
C LEU A 102 -15.23 3.18 5.04
N HIS A 103 -16.18 2.29 5.34
CA HIS A 103 -16.64 2.05 6.70
C HIS A 103 -16.87 0.57 6.94
N MET A 104 -16.28 0.05 8.01
CA MET A 104 -16.57 -1.29 8.52
C MET A 104 -16.95 -1.14 9.99
N PRO A 105 -18.16 -1.58 10.40
CA PRO A 105 -18.55 -1.50 11.80
C PRO A 105 -17.59 -2.36 12.64
N HIS A 106 -17.16 -1.83 13.79
CA HIS A 106 -16.24 -2.55 14.66
C HIS A 106 -16.96 -3.71 15.34
N VAL A 107 -16.58 -4.93 14.97
CA VAL A 107 -17.21 -6.14 15.49
C VAL A 107 -16.41 -6.71 16.66
N LYS A 108 -16.97 -6.57 17.88
CA LYS A 108 -16.38 -7.15 19.11
C LYS A 108 -16.48 -8.68 19.14
N LYS A 109 -17.54 -9.25 18.56
CA LYS A 109 -17.81 -10.70 18.57
C LYS A 109 -17.30 -11.39 17.29
N ARG A 110 -17.32 -12.71 17.30
CA ARG A 110 -16.94 -13.53 16.15
C ARG A 110 -18.10 -13.62 15.14
N GLU A 111 -18.06 -12.86 14.05
CA GLU A 111 -19.15 -12.79 13.06
C GLU A 111 -18.96 -13.70 11.83
N ASN A 112 -20.03 -14.32 11.36
CA ASN A 112 -20.00 -15.24 10.21
C ASN A 112 -19.85 -14.52 8.86
N LYS A 113 -20.37 -13.30 8.75
CA LYS A 113 -20.30 -12.46 7.56
C LYS A 113 -19.98 -11.04 7.98
N ILE A 114 -19.15 -10.36 7.20
CA ILE A 114 -18.73 -8.99 7.47
C ILE A 114 -18.89 -8.21 6.18
N THR A 115 -19.49 -7.03 6.28
CA THR A 115 -19.74 -6.14 5.14
C THR A 115 -18.89 -4.89 5.27
N LEU A 116 -18.13 -4.59 4.21
CA LEU A 116 -17.50 -3.31 4.01
C LEU A 116 -18.48 -2.39 3.29
N TRP A 117 -18.62 -1.18 3.79
CA TRP A 117 -19.53 -0.17 3.27
C TRP A 117 -18.74 0.97 2.64
N ARG A 118 -19.31 1.59 1.62
CA ARG A 118 -18.79 2.81 0.98
C ARG A 118 -19.74 3.97 1.23
N ARG A 119 -19.19 5.09 1.67
CA ARG A 119 -19.88 6.37 1.77
C ARG A 119 -20.24 6.88 0.38
N THR A 120 -21.52 7.14 0.13
CA THR A 120 -22.02 7.62 -1.16
C THR A 120 -22.43 9.07 -1.16
N GLN A 121 -22.87 9.59 -0.01
CA GLN A 121 -23.28 10.97 0.13
C GLN A 121 -22.89 11.48 1.51
N VAL A 122 -22.48 12.74 1.55
CA VAL A 122 -22.23 13.50 2.78
C VAL A 122 -23.14 14.71 2.72
N THR A 123 -23.97 14.92 3.73
CA THR A 123 -24.78 16.13 3.82
C THR A 123 -23.90 17.28 4.31
N ALA A 124 -24.23 18.51 3.90
CA ALA A 124 -23.61 19.70 4.48
C ALA A 124 -23.70 19.67 6.02
N PRO A 125 -22.72 20.23 6.74
CA PRO A 125 -22.78 20.29 8.19
C PRO A 125 -24.08 20.99 8.63
N VAL A 126 -24.88 20.33 9.46
CA VAL A 126 -26.07 20.93 10.07
C VAL A 126 -25.84 20.94 11.58
N GLY A 127 -25.76 22.14 12.17
CA GLY A 127 -25.44 22.33 13.59
C GLY A 127 -24.07 21.74 13.98
N GLY A 128 -23.07 21.82 13.10
CA GLY A 128 -21.72 21.30 13.34
C GLY A 128 -21.56 19.79 13.14
N ASN A 129 -22.64 19.05 12.89
CA ASN A 129 -22.60 17.61 12.64
C ASN A 129 -22.68 17.29 11.15
N ILE A 130 -21.90 16.29 10.72
CA ILE A 130 -21.93 15.76 9.36
C ILE A 130 -22.66 14.42 9.38
N ARG A 131 -23.65 14.25 8.50
CA ARG A 131 -24.31 12.96 8.27
C ARG A 131 -23.85 12.37 6.94
N ALA A 132 -23.81 11.05 6.88
CA ALA A 132 -23.36 10.33 5.69
C ALA A 132 -24.26 9.12 5.40
N THR A 133 -24.50 8.88 4.13
CA THR A 133 -25.19 7.68 3.64
C THR A 133 -24.17 6.68 3.13
N TYR A 134 -24.36 5.41 3.48
CA TYR A 134 -23.48 4.31 3.09
C TYR A 134 -24.24 3.29 2.25
N LYS A 135 -23.56 2.72 1.26
CA LYS A 135 -24.02 1.56 0.49
C LYS A 135 -23.10 0.37 0.76
N PRO A 136 -23.63 -0.87 0.81
CA PRO A 136 -22.79 -2.05 0.96
C PRO A 136 -21.89 -2.17 -0.28
N LEU A 137 -20.59 -2.36 -0.06
CA LEU A 137 -19.60 -2.50 -1.12
C LEU A 137 -19.32 -3.97 -1.40
N VAL A 138 -18.92 -4.71 -0.37
CA VAL A 138 -18.60 -6.13 -0.47
C VAL A 138 -18.84 -6.81 0.87
N THR A 139 -19.45 -7.99 0.82
CA THR A 139 -19.68 -8.85 1.98
C THR A 139 -18.87 -10.12 1.82
N LEU A 140 -18.01 -10.40 2.79
CA LEU A 140 -17.28 -11.67 2.86
C LEU A 140 -17.87 -12.55 3.95
N ALA A 141 -17.84 -13.86 3.71
CA ALA A 141 -18.16 -14.87 4.71
C ALA A 141 -16.87 -15.45 5.31
N ARG A 142 -16.90 -15.77 6.59
CA ARG A 142 -15.80 -16.48 7.27
C ARG A 142 -15.62 -17.86 6.64
N PRO A 143 -14.38 -18.29 6.37
CA PRO A 143 -14.13 -19.60 5.75
C PRO A 143 -14.46 -20.77 6.67
N ARG A 144 -14.91 -21.86 6.07
CA ARG A 144 -15.31 -23.11 6.74
C ARG A 144 -14.18 -23.70 7.59
N TYR A 145 -12.93 -23.64 7.14
CA TYR A 145 -11.77 -24.16 7.88
C TYR A 145 -11.45 -23.41 9.18
N ASP A 146 -12.03 -22.23 9.41
CA ASP A 146 -11.86 -21.51 10.68
C ASP A 146 -12.82 -22.01 11.78
N TYR A 147 -13.88 -22.74 11.40
CA TYR A 147 -14.87 -23.27 12.33
C TYR A 147 -14.32 -24.52 13.05
N ARG A 148 -14.58 -24.61 14.36
CA ARG A 148 -13.98 -25.64 15.24
C ARG A 148 -14.97 -26.78 15.51
N GLY A 149 -15.04 -27.72 14.56
CA GLY A 149 -15.77 -28.98 14.74
C GLY A 149 -17.23 -28.83 15.20
N ALA A 150 -17.73 -29.80 15.96
CA ALA A 150 -19.14 -29.87 16.38
C ALA A 150 -19.57 -28.70 17.30
N ALA A 151 -18.64 -28.11 18.06
CA ALA A 151 -18.95 -27.01 18.98
C ALA A 151 -19.25 -25.68 18.26
N HIS A 152 -18.68 -25.47 17.07
CA HIS A 152 -18.93 -24.30 16.24
C HIS A 152 -19.00 -24.74 14.77
N PRO A 153 -20.13 -25.28 14.30
CA PRO A 153 -20.25 -25.73 12.92
C PRO A 153 -20.23 -24.53 11.96
N ALA A 154 -19.66 -24.75 10.78
CA ALA A 154 -19.69 -23.74 9.72
C ALA A 154 -21.13 -23.57 9.21
N PRO A 155 -21.63 -22.34 9.06
CA PRO A 155 -22.94 -22.10 8.49
C PRO A 155 -23.01 -22.58 7.04
N THR A 156 -24.22 -22.91 6.59
CA THR A 156 -24.48 -23.25 5.18
C THR A 156 -24.00 -22.12 4.27
N GLY A 157 -23.20 -22.46 3.25
CA GLY A 157 -22.60 -21.49 2.32
C GLY A 157 -21.31 -20.82 2.79
N ALA A 158 -20.72 -21.23 3.92
CA ALA A 158 -19.36 -20.80 4.27
C ALA A 158 -18.35 -21.26 3.19
N PRO A 159 -17.46 -20.37 2.70
CA PRO A 159 -16.52 -20.70 1.62
C PRO A 159 -15.40 -21.62 2.11
N GLY A 160 -14.78 -22.34 1.18
CA GLY A 160 -13.68 -23.27 1.46
C GLY A 160 -14.14 -24.61 2.04
N PHE A 161 -13.16 -25.45 2.34
CA PHE A 161 -13.37 -26.81 2.82
C PHE A 161 -13.09 -26.93 4.32
N LYS A 162 -13.18 -28.16 4.85
CA LYS A 162 -12.80 -28.46 6.23
C LYS A 162 -11.29 -28.25 6.42
N LEU A 163 -10.88 -27.95 7.65
CA LEU A 163 -9.50 -27.60 7.97
C LEU A 163 -8.51 -28.69 7.55
N GLU A 164 -8.85 -29.95 7.76
CA GLU A 164 -7.98 -31.10 7.45
C GLU A 164 -7.68 -31.16 5.95
N TYR A 165 -8.69 -30.91 5.11
CA TYR A 165 -8.54 -30.87 3.66
C TYR A 165 -7.67 -29.69 3.21
N GLU A 166 -7.91 -28.49 3.76
CA GLU A 166 -7.15 -27.29 3.40
C GLU A 166 -5.67 -27.39 3.83
N LEU A 167 -5.40 -27.96 5.02
CA LEU A 167 -4.03 -28.22 5.46
C LEU A 167 -3.33 -29.23 4.56
N LEU A 168 -4.01 -30.32 4.17
CA LEU A 168 -3.47 -31.29 3.20
C LEU A 168 -3.10 -30.61 1.89
N LYS A 169 -3.95 -29.71 1.36
CA LYS A 169 -3.65 -28.96 0.13
C LYS A 169 -2.43 -28.05 0.26
N VAL A 170 -2.20 -27.44 1.43
CA VAL A 170 -0.99 -26.64 1.67
C VAL A 170 0.26 -27.53 1.66
N VAL A 171 0.19 -28.72 2.27
CA VAL A 171 1.30 -29.69 2.28
C VAL A 171 1.57 -30.23 0.87
N GLU A 172 0.54 -30.61 0.11
CA GLU A 172 0.69 -31.10 -1.27
C GLU A 172 1.35 -30.06 -2.18
N LYS A 173 1.00 -28.78 -2.03
CA LYS A 173 1.63 -27.68 -2.80
C LYS A 173 3.10 -27.44 -2.47
N SER A 174 3.62 -28.01 -1.38
CA SER A 174 5.03 -27.85 -1.02
C SER A 174 5.98 -28.47 -2.07
N ALA A 175 5.54 -29.49 -2.80
CA ALA A 175 6.32 -30.11 -3.87
C ALA A 175 6.60 -29.16 -5.04
N LEU A 176 5.75 -28.15 -5.26
CA LEU A 176 5.90 -27.17 -6.35
C LEU A 176 6.88 -26.03 -6.03
N ARG A 177 7.40 -25.97 -4.80
CA ARG A 177 8.24 -24.86 -4.33
C ARG A 177 9.50 -24.67 -5.17
N PRO A 178 10.30 -25.70 -5.50
CA PRO A 178 11.50 -25.51 -6.31
C PRO A 178 11.19 -24.81 -7.64
N ASP A 179 10.17 -25.29 -8.37
CA ASP A 179 9.79 -24.75 -9.67
C ASP A 179 9.19 -23.33 -9.58
N ARG A 180 8.50 -23.03 -8.47
CA ARG A 180 7.81 -21.75 -8.27
C ARG A 180 8.61 -20.71 -7.50
N THR A 181 9.83 -21.02 -7.06
CA THR A 181 10.62 -20.15 -6.18
C THR A 181 10.84 -18.76 -6.81
N ALA A 182 11.22 -18.70 -8.09
CA ALA A 182 11.45 -17.42 -8.77
C ALA A 182 10.18 -16.56 -8.86
N GLU A 183 9.05 -17.18 -9.20
CA GLU A 183 7.75 -16.51 -9.24
C GLU A 183 7.35 -15.99 -7.85
N ILE A 184 7.46 -16.84 -6.81
CA ILE A 184 7.15 -16.48 -5.42
C ILE A 184 7.98 -15.29 -4.96
N LEU A 185 9.30 -15.30 -5.19
CA LEU A 185 10.19 -14.22 -4.77
C LEU A 185 9.90 -12.91 -5.51
N SER A 186 9.56 -12.98 -6.80
CA SER A 186 9.21 -11.79 -7.59
C SER A 186 7.90 -11.12 -7.17
N GLN A 187 6.99 -11.87 -6.55
CA GLN A 187 5.68 -11.39 -6.10
C GLN A 187 5.63 -11.04 -4.62
N VAL A 188 6.78 -10.96 -3.93
CA VAL A 188 6.84 -10.39 -2.57
C VAL A 188 6.47 -8.90 -2.59
N ALA A 189 6.81 -8.22 -3.67
CA ALA A 189 6.37 -6.86 -3.97
C ALA A 189 5.14 -6.87 -4.90
N ALA A 190 4.52 -5.70 -5.05
CA ALA A 190 3.40 -5.51 -5.96
C ALA A 190 3.75 -6.03 -7.38
N PRO A 191 2.90 -6.88 -8.00
CA PRO A 191 3.25 -7.65 -9.19
C PRO A 191 3.17 -6.82 -10.50
N TYR A 192 3.63 -5.57 -10.48
CA TYR A 192 3.61 -4.67 -11.65
C TYR A 192 4.31 -5.27 -12.87
N ALA A 193 5.42 -5.98 -12.66
CA ALA A 193 6.19 -6.58 -13.74
C ALA A 193 5.38 -7.60 -14.57
N PHE A 194 4.50 -8.37 -13.92
CA PHE A 194 3.64 -9.34 -14.60
C PHE A 194 2.62 -8.67 -15.51
N PHE A 195 1.97 -7.62 -15.02
CA PHE A 195 1.05 -6.82 -15.84
C PHE A 195 1.78 -6.06 -16.94
N ALA A 196 2.94 -5.47 -16.62
CA ALA A 196 3.73 -4.68 -17.55
C ALA A 196 4.29 -5.53 -18.70
N ALA A 197 4.70 -6.77 -18.43
CA ALA A 197 5.19 -7.70 -19.44
C ALA A 197 4.09 -8.05 -20.47
N VAL A 198 2.86 -8.27 -20.01
CA VAL A 198 1.72 -8.60 -20.89
C VAL A 198 1.27 -7.38 -21.70
N LEU A 199 1.18 -6.21 -21.05
CA LEU A 199 0.63 -4.99 -21.65
C LEU A 199 1.69 -4.09 -22.28
N ASN A 200 2.97 -4.50 -22.28
CA ASN A 200 4.12 -3.71 -22.72
C ASN A 200 4.14 -2.29 -22.09
N LEU A 201 3.94 -2.24 -20.77
CA LEU A 201 3.90 -0.96 -20.04
C LEU A 201 5.32 -0.42 -19.84
N GLN A 202 5.46 0.89 -20.01
CA GLN A 202 6.70 1.61 -19.76
C GLN A 202 6.39 2.86 -18.93
N THR A 203 7.18 3.10 -17.89
CA THR A 203 6.94 4.14 -16.88
C THR A 203 6.86 5.54 -17.49
N GLY A 204 7.74 5.87 -18.45
CA GLY A 204 7.73 7.16 -19.14
C GLY A 204 6.51 7.40 -20.04
N ARG A 205 5.99 6.35 -20.70
CA ARG A 205 4.86 6.46 -21.64
C ARG A 205 3.49 6.25 -21.00
N ARG A 206 3.41 5.51 -19.89
CA ARG A 206 2.15 5.09 -19.24
C ARG A 206 2.10 5.45 -17.76
N ARG A 207 2.65 6.61 -17.37
CA ARG A 207 2.67 7.08 -15.98
C ARG A 207 1.32 7.00 -15.25
N ARG A 208 0.23 7.41 -15.92
CA ARG A 208 -1.12 7.40 -15.34
C ARG A 208 -1.66 5.97 -15.12
N THR A 209 -1.23 5.01 -15.94
CA THR A 209 -1.58 3.60 -15.76
C THR A 209 -0.92 3.04 -14.50
N PHE A 210 0.36 3.34 -14.30
CA PHE A 210 1.06 2.96 -13.06
C PHE A 210 0.44 3.64 -11.82
N GLU A 211 0.07 4.92 -11.92
CA GLU A 211 -0.65 5.62 -10.83
C GLU A 211 -1.99 4.95 -10.51
N LEU A 212 -2.76 4.57 -11.53
CA LEU A 212 -4.04 3.86 -11.34
C LEU A 212 -3.83 2.49 -10.68
N MET A 213 -2.89 1.68 -11.19
CA MET A 213 -2.57 0.37 -10.63
C MET A 213 -2.12 0.48 -9.17
N SER A 214 -1.21 1.41 -8.87
CA SER A 214 -0.74 1.65 -7.51
C SER A 214 -1.85 2.09 -6.56
N THR A 215 -2.74 2.96 -7.03
CA THR A 215 -3.93 3.39 -6.28
C THR A 215 -4.86 2.22 -6.00
N ALA A 216 -5.13 1.38 -6.99
CA ALA A 216 -5.99 0.21 -6.85
C ALA A 216 -5.41 -0.83 -5.88
N MET A 217 -4.12 -1.15 -6.00
CA MET A 217 -3.44 -2.09 -5.11
C MET A 217 -3.41 -1.58 -3.65
N THR A 218 -3.09 -0.30 -3.46
CA THR A 218 -3.10 0.34 -2.13
C THR A 218 -4.51 0.31 -1.53
N PHE A 219 -5.54 0.63 -2.31
CA PHE A 219 -6.93 0.56 -1.87
C PHE A 219 -7.34 -0.86 -1.49
N GLY A 220 -7.01 -1.85 -2.32
CA GLY A 220 -7.26 -3.27 -2.06
C GLY A 220 -6.57 -3.75 -0.79
N SER A 221 -5.33 -3.30 -0.54
CA SER A 221 -4.59 -3.58 0.70
C SER A 221 -5.31 -3.03 1.93
N VAL A 222 -5.70 -1.75 1.91
CA VAL A 222 -6.44 -1.11 3.01
C VAL A 222 -7.76 -1.84 3.28
N ALA A 223 -8.56 -2.10 2.24
CA ALA A 223 -9.83 -2.83 2.37
C ALA A 223 -9.63 -4.26 2.89
N GLY A 224 -8.64 -4.98 2.34
CA GLY A 224 -8.30 -6.34 2.73
C GLY A 224 -7.85 -6.45 4.18
N GLN A 225 -7.08 -5.48 4.68
CA GLN A 225 -6.64 -5.46 6.08
C GLN A 225 -7.80 -5.27 7.06
N GLN A 226 -8.84 -4.51 6.68
CA GLN A 226 -10.06 -4.41 7.51
C GLN A 226 -10.72 -5.78 7.67
N PHE A 227 -10.88 -6.54 6.59
CA PHE A 227 -11.44 -7.89 6.66
C PHE A 227 -10.56 -8.86 7.45
N LYS A 228 -9.25 -8.79 7.26
CA LYS A 228 -8.28 -9.59 8.03
C LYS A 228 -8.41 -9.32 9.51
N HIS A 229 -8.43 -8.06 9.91
CA HIS A 229 -8.59 -7.66 11.30
C HIS A 229 -9.96 -8.07 11.87
N ALA A 230 -11.01 -8.06 11.06
CA ALA A 230 -12.35 -8.40 11.51
C ALA A 230 -12.56 -9.93 11.62
N PHE A 231 -11.97 -10.74 10.74
CA PHE A 231 -12.09 -12.20 10.81
C PHE A 231 -11.10 -12.87 11.76
N ARG A 232 -9.86 -12.35 11.87
CA ARG A 232 -8.79 -12.87 12.74
C ARG A 232 -8.48 -14.35 12.56
N VAL A 233 -8.51 -14.81 11.30
CA VAL A 233 -8.23 -16.21 10.97
C VAL A 233 -6.73 -16.50 11.11
N LEU A 234 -6.40 -17.57 11.84
CA LEU A 234 -5.02 -18.03 12.01
C LEU A 234 -4.36 -18.39 10.68
N ARG A 235 -3.02 -18.29 10.62
CA ARG A 235 -2.23 -18.70 9.45
C ARG A 235 -2.00 -20.21 9.44
N PRO A 236 -1.68 -20.81 8.29
CA PRO A 236 -1.35 -22.23 8.22
C PRO A 236 -0.23 -22.67 9.17
N ALA A 237 0.83 -21.87 9.32
CA ALA A 237 1.93 -22.15 10.24
C ALA A 237 1.50 -22.14 11.72
N ASP A 238 0.50 -21.33 12.09
CA ASP A 238 -0.07 -21.32 13.46
C ASP A 238 -0.98 -22.53 13.72
N ARG A 239 -1.40 -23.25 12.68
CA ARG A 239 -2.30 -24.41 12.77
C ARG A 239 -1.56 -25.72 12.90
N SER A 240 -0.36 -25.82 12.32
CA SER A 240 0.41 -27.07 12.31
C SER A 240 1.90 -26.79 12.20
N PRO A 241 2.74 -27.37 13.07
CA PRO A 241 4.19 -27.26 12.98
C PRO A 241 4.78 -27.96 11.74
N LEU A 242 4.00 -28.82 11.07
CA LEU A 242 4.40 -29.46 9.82
C LEU A 242 4.41 -28.49 8.64
N ILE A 243 3.82 -27.30 8.79
CA ILE A 243 3.80 -26.28 7.73
C ILE A 243 4.93 -25.30 7.97
N GLN A 244 5.95 -25.39 7.11
CA GLN A 244 7.10 -24.47 7.08
C GLN A 244 6.98 -23.56 5.85
N PRO A 245 6.64 -22.27 6.02
CA PRO A 245 6.57 -21.30 4.93
C PRO A 245 7.94 -21.03 4.31
N MET A 246 7.98 -20.76 2.99
CA MET A 246 9.22 -20.32 2.32
C MET A 246 9.60 -18.87 2.63
N LEU A 247 8.59 -18.05 2.94
CA LEU A 247 8.73 -16.63 3.27
C LEU A 247 8.27 -16.43 4.71
N ALA A 248 8.81 -15.41 5.37
CA ALA A 248 8.36 -15.04 6.71
C ALA A 248 6.83 -14.84 6.72
N THR A 249 6.16 -15.47 7.68
CA THR A 249 4.70 -15.33 7.81
C THR A 249 4.39 -13.90 8.25
N PRO A 250 3.59 -13.12 7.50
CA PRO A 250 3.26 -11.76 7.91
C PRO A 250 2.47 -11.74 9.22
N GLY A 251 2.75 -10.76 10.09
CA GLY A 251 2.20 -10.59 11.45
C GLY A 251 0.72 -10.20 11.54
N HIS A 252 -0.09 -10.56 10.54
CA HIS A 252 -1.52 -10.30 10.51
C HIS A 252 -2.29 -11.52 9.99
N SER A 253 -3.62 -11.52 10.16
CA SER A 253 -4.46 -12.69 9.89
C SER A 253 -4.44 -13.14 8.41
N SER A 254 -4.80 -14.40 8.19
CA SER A 254 -4.63 -15.09 6.89
C SER A 254 -5.69 -14.74 5.85
N TYR A 255 -6.94 -14.53 6.26
CA TYR A 255 -8.10 -14.43 5.36
C TYR A 255 -8.69 -13.01 5.32
N PRO A 256 -9.00 -12.46 4.13
CA PRO A 256 -8.75 -13.02 2.79
C PRO A 256 -7.28 -12.93 2.38
N ALA A 257 -6.88 -13.60 1.29
CA ALA A 257 -5.53 -13.50 0.74
C ALA A 257 -5.31 -12.12 0.09
N GLY A 258 -4.29 -11.37 0.54
CA GLY A 258 -4.01 -10.02 0.03
C GLY A 258 -3.58 -10.02 -1.44
N HIS A 259 -2.60 -10.86 -1.79
CA HIS A 259 -2.11 -11.01 -3.16
C HIS A 259 -3.16 -11.52 -4.16
N ALA A 260 -4.24 -12.17 -3.69
CA ALA A 260 -5.34 -12.58 -4.57
C ALA A 260 -6.29 -11.43 -4.91
N ALA A 261 -6.31 -10.37 -4.10
CA ALA A 261 -7.15 -9.20 -4.30
C ALA A 261 -6.44 -8.08 -5.07
N GLN A 262 -5.11 -8.13 -5.16
CA GLN A 262 -4.24 -7.19 -5.86
C GLN A 262 -3.99 -7.67 -7.28
#